data_AF-A0A388NMY8-F1
#
_entry.id   AF-A0A388NMY8-F1
#
_cell.length_a   1.000
_cell.length_b   1.000
_cell.length_c   1.000
_cell.angle_alpha   90.00
_cell.angle_beta   90.00
_cell.angle_gamma   90.00
#
_symmetry.space_group_name_H-M   'P 1'
#
loop_
_entity.id
_entity.type
_entity.pdbx_description
1 polymer ?
#
loop_
_entity_poly.entity_id
_entity_poly.type
_entity_poly.pdbx_seq_one_letter_code
_entity_poly.pdbx_strand_id
1 'polypeptide(L)' 'MWAFLIEAVLISLSGVIAPGPVTAVCVGHGSKSPHAGVAIAIGHGIVEFPLIFVCIWEWARCWASR' A
#
# COMPACT_ATOMS: atom_id res chain seq x y z
N MET A 1 13.71 27.88 -4.44
CA MET A 1 13.16 27.45 -3.14
C MET A 1 11.65 27.16 -3.24
N TRP A 2 10.82 28.14 -3.60
CA TRP A 2 9.36 27.96 -3.70
C TRP A 2 8.90 26.90 -4.71
N ALA A 3 9.55 26.80 -5.88
CA ALA A 3 9.25 25.77 -6.88
C ALA A 3 9.42 24.33 -6.34
N PHE A 4 10.51 24.09 -5.59
CA PHE A 4 10.78 22.79 -4.97
C PHE A 4 9.71 22.41 -3.92
N LEU A 5 9.27 23.37 -3.11
CA LEU A 5 8.22 23.12 -2.11
C LEU A 5 6.89 22.76 -2.78
N ILE A 6 6.54 23.43 -3.88
CA ILE A 6 5.32 23.14 -4.64
C ILE A 6 5.42 21.75 -5.28
N GLU A 7 6.54 21.41 -5.93
CA GLU A 7 6.74 20.08 -6.50
C GLU A 7 6.72 18.98 -5.45
N ALA A 8 7.40 19.17 -4.32
CA ALA A 8 7.40 18.19 -3.22
C ALA A 8 5.99 17.93 -2.70
N VAL A 9 5.17 18.98 -2.57
CA VAL A 9 3.77 18.89 -2.18
C VAL A 9 2.95 18.17 -3.26
N LEU A 10 3.10 18.54 -4.53
CA LEU A 10 2.37 17.93 -5.66
C LEU A 10 2.70 16.44 -5.83
N ILE A 11 3.97 16.06 -5.77
CA ILE A 11 4.42 14.67 -5.88
C ILE A 11 3.90 13.86 -4.69
N SER A 12 3.98 14.41 -3.47
CA SER A 12 3.48 13.73 -2.27
C SER A 12 1.96 13.54 -2.31
N LEU A 13 1.21 14.58 -2.72
CA LEU A 13 -0.24 14.50 -2.90
C LEU A 13 -0.63 13.51 -3.99
N SER A 14 0.11 13.46 -5.10
CA SER A 14 -0.14 12.50 -6.17
C SER A 14 0.04 11.05 -5.68
N GLY A 15 1.01 10.79 -4.79
CA GLY A 15 1.22 9.47 -4.19
C GLY A 15 0.11 9.08 -3.21
N VAL A 16 -0.41 10.02 -2.44
CA VAL A 16 -1.48 9.77 -1.44
C VAL A 16 -2.84 9.54 -2.10
N ILE A 17 -3.13 10.23 -3.21
CA ILE A 17 -4.45 10.18 -3.85
C ILE A 17 -4.61 8.97 -4.76
N ALA A 18 -3.53 8.31 -5.21
CA ALA A 18 -3.60 7.12 -6.05
C ALA A 18 -4.31 5.98 -5.28
N PRO A 19 -5.62 5.74 -5.53
CA PRO A 19 -6.32 4.73 -4.78
C PRO A 19 -5.80 3.39 -5.28
N GLY A 20 -5.19 2.62 -4.37
CA GLY A 20 -4.64 1.32 -4.71
C GLY A 20 -5.71 0.37 -5.26
N PRO A 21 -5.30 -0.73 -5.92
CA PRO A 21 -6.22 -1.76 -6.41
C PRO A 21 -7.19 -2.25 -5.33
N VAL A 22 -6.71 -2.34 -4.09
CA VAL A 22 -7.51 -2.77 -2.93
C VAL A 22 -8.56 -1.72 -2.54
N THR A 23 -8.21 -0.44 -2.58
CA THR A 23 -9.16 0.66 -2.32
C THR A 23 -10.25 0.72 -3.40
N ALA A 24 -9.88 0.55 -4.67
CA ALA A 24 -10.85 0.52 -5.77
C ALA A 24 -11.81 -0.67 -5.67
N VAL A 25 -11.30 -1.86 -5.33
CA VAL A 25 -12.11 -3.07 -5.15
C VAL A 25 -13.00 -2.97 -3.91
N CYS A 26 -12.50 -2.41 -2.80
CA CYS A 26 -13.29 -2.15 -1.59
C CYS A 26 -14.42 -1.13 -1.83
N VAL A 27 -14.19 -0.05 -2.58
CA VAL A 27 -15.26 0.92 -2.92
C VAL A 27 -16.29 0.28 -3.86
N GLY A 28 -15.84 -0.49 -4.86
CA GLY A 28 -16.71 -1.18 -5.81
C GLY A 28 -17.57 -2.28 -5.18
N HIS A 29 -17.01 -3.09 -4.29
CA HIS A 29 -17.70 -4.23 -3.67
C HIS A 29 -18.31 -3.91 -2.30
N GLY A 30 -17.79 -2.91 -1.57
CA GLY A 30 -18.30 -2.47 -0.27
C GLY A 30 -19.69 -1.84 -0.33
N SER A 31 -20.08 -1.28 -1.49
CA SER A 31 -21.45 -0.77 -1.72
C SER A 31 -22.50 -1.89 -1.88
N LYS A 32 -22.07 -3.12 -2.22
CA LYS A 32 -22.95 -4.28 -2.43
C LYS A 32 -23.08 -5.18 -1.20
N SER A 33 -22.03 -5.30 -0.39
CA SER A 33 -22.06 -6.11 0.82
C SER A 33 -21.00 -5.64 1.83
N PRO A 34 -21.40 -5.35 3.09
CA PRO A 34 -20.46 -4.97 4.15
C PRO A 34 -19.37 -6.03 4.43
N HIS A 35 -19.67 -7.30 4.16
CA HIS A 35 -18.75 -8.42 4.40
C HIS A 35 -17.71 -8.59 3.29
N ALA A 36 -17.88 -7.93 2.14
CA ALA A 36 -16.94 -8.02 1.03
C ALA A 36 -15.55 -7.48 1.41
N GLY A 37 -15.49 -6.45 2.27
CA GLY A 37 -14.22 -5.89 2.75
C GLY A 37 -13.37 -6.91 3.53
N VAL A 38 -14.01 -7.75 4.35
CA VAL A 38 -13.30 -8.80 5.11
C VAL A 38 -12.72 -9.86 4.19
N ALA A 39 -13.47 -10.29 3.18
CA ALA A 39 -12.99 -11.26 2.19
C ALA A 39 -11.80 -10.71 1.37
N ILE A 40 -11.86 -9.43 0.97
CA ILE A 40 -10.78 -8.74 0.25
C ILE A 40 -9.54 -8.62 1.15
N ALA A 41 -9.71 -8.23 2.41
CA ALA A 41 -8.60 -8.08 3.36
C ALA A 41 -7.89 -9.41 3.63
N ILE A 42 -8.64 -10.51 3.78
CA ILE A 42 -8.06 -11.85 3.98
C ILE A 42 -7.30 -12.30 2.72
N GLY A 43 -7.91 -12.19 1.54
CA GLY A 43 -7.27 -12.60 0.28
C GLY A 43 -6.03 -11.78 -0.05
N HIS A 44 -6.06 -10.47 0.22
CA HIS A 44 -4.93 -9.58 0.01
C HIS A 44 -3.81 -9.82 1.03
N GLY A 45 -4.16 -9.94 2.32
CA GLY A 45 -3.20 -10.19 3.39
C GLY A 45 -2.39 -11.47 3.14
N ILE A 46 -3.02 -12.54 2.62
CA ILE A 46 -2.32 -13.79 2.28
C ILE A 46 -1.15 -13.57 1.31
N VAL A 47 -1.25 -12.61 0.38
CA VAL A 47 -0.19 -12.31 -0.59
C VAL A 47 0.79 -11.26 -0.05
N GLU A 48 0.30 -10.27 0.69
CA GLU A 48 1.15 -9.21 1.24
C GLU A 48 2.04 -9.69 2.39
N PHE A 49 1.54 -10.53 3.31
CA PHE A 49 2.31 -10.99 4.45
C PHE A 49 3.62 -11.70 4.06
N PRO A 50 3.62 -12.66 3.11
CA PRO A 50 4.86 -13.26 2.61
C PRO A 50 5.82 -12.24 1.97
N LEU A 51 5.27 -11.27 1.23
CA LEU A 51 6.06 -10.29 0.49
C LEU A 51 6.75 -9.30 1.44
N ILE A 52 6.03 -8.84 2.47
CA ILE A 52 6.60 -8.04 3.57
C ILE A 52 7.68 -8.82 4.31
N PHE A 53 7.45 -10.11 4.59
CA PHE A 53 8.43 -10.96 5.27
C PHE A 53 9.73 -11.10 4.46
N VAL A 54 9.63 -11.29 3.14
CA VAL A 54 10.84 -11.34 2.29
C VAL A 54 11.56 -9.99 2.28
N CYS A 55 10.84 -8.88 2.11
CA CYS A 55 11.46 -7.55 2.15
C CYS A 55 12.17 -7.26 3.49
N ILE A 56 11.53 -7.57 4.62
CA ILE A 56 12.13 -7.32 5.94
C ILE A 56 13.32 -8.25 6.19
N TRP A 57 13.25 -9.50 5.73
CA TRP A 57 14.32 -10.47 5.84
C TRP A 57 15.56 -10.04 5.07
N GLU A 58 15.38 -9.59 3.83
CA GLU A 58 16.45 -9.10 2.98
C GLU A 58 17.08 -7.81 3.55
N TRP A 59 16.26 -6.89 4.04
CA TRP A 59 16.74 -5.69 4.70
C TRP A 59 17.54 -6.01 5.97
N ALA A 60 17.03 -6.90 6.83
CA ALA A 60 17.72 -7.36 8.04
C ALA A 60 19.04 -8.07 7.72
N ARG A 61 19.07 -8.89 6.66
CA ARG A 61 20.28 -9.56 6.17
C ARG A 61 21.35 -8.57 5.72
N CYS A 62 20.95 -7.52 4.98
CA CYS A 62 21.85 -6.46 4.53
C CYS A 62 22.38 -5.59 5.70
N TRP A 63 21.58 -5.42 6.76
CA TRP A 63 22.02 -4.72 7.97
C TRP A 63 23.00 -5.53 8.81
N ALA A 64 22.76 -6.84 8.96
CA ALA A 64 23.65 -7.74 9.69
C ALA A 64 25.02 -7.98 9.01
N SER A 65 25.15 -7.67 7.72
CA SER A 65 26.41 -7.78 6.96
C SER A 65 27.28 -6.51 6.97
N ARG A 66 26.94 -5.50 7.77
CA ARG A 66 27.72 -4.26 7.94
C ARG A 66 28.45 -4.19 9.26
#